data_AF-A0A1G6SA69-F1
#
_entry.id   AF-A0A1G6SA69-F1
#
_cell.length_a   1.000
_cell.length_b   1.000
_cell.length_c   1.000
_cell.angle_alpha   90.00
_cell.angle_beta   90.00
_cell.angle_gamma   90.00
#
_symmetry.space_group_name_H-M   'P 1'
#
loop_
_entity.id
_entity.type
_entity.pdbx_description
1 polymer ?
#
loop_
_entity_poly.entity_id
_entity_poly.type
_entity_poly.pdbx_seq_one_letter_code
_entity_poly.pdbx_strand_id
1 'polypeptide(L)'
;MSEGADWLDQARRVVAGLGQAVAESWAETEPGPGAEAAGHVPGGDCRWCPVCRLAAVARRPEVTEALADALTTAAAALRTLAEEQPPEPAEPPRAAPEPVPGDADPPAPVQHIEIG
;
A
#
# COMPACT_ATOMS: atom_id res chain seq x y z
N MET A 1 9.75 -29.49 -9.76
CA MET A 1 9.06 -28.75 -8.69
C MET A 1 9.51 -27.31 -8.79
N SER A 2 8.60 -26.41 -8.52
CA SER A 2 8.45 -25.14 -9.22
C SER A 2 9.50 -24.11 -8.80
N GLU A 3 10.39 -23.73 -9.71
CA GLU A 3 11.30 -22.58 -9.57
C GLU A 3 10.52 -21.30 -9.17
N GLY A 4 9.28 -21.17 -9.65
CA GLY A 4 8.36 -20.10 -9.24
C GLY A 4 7.84 -20.19 -7.80
N ALA A 5 7.82 -21.36 -7.17
CA ALA A 5 7.49 -21.47 -5.74
C ALA A 5 8.70 -21.07 -4.87
N ASP A 6 9.91 -21.45 -5.28
CA ASP A 6 11.14 -21.15 -4.55
C ASP A 6 11.44 -19.65 -4.52
N TRP A 7 11.25 -18.95 -5.64
CA TRP A 7 11.34 -17.48 -5.71
C TRP A 7 10.32 -16.80 -4.78
N LEU A 8 9.07 -17.28 -4.75
CA LEU A 8 8.00 -16.68 -3.95
C LEU A 8 8.28 -16.83 -2.46
N ASP A 9 8.81 -17.98 -2.05
CA ASP A 9 9.21 -18.22 -0.66
C ASP A 9 10.47 -17.44 -0.26
N GLN A 10 11.35 -17.15 -1.22
CA GLN A 10 12.47 -16.23 -0.99
C GLN A 10 11.99 -14.78 -0.83
N ALA A 11 11.05 -14.34 -1.67
CA ALA A 11 10.43 -13.03 -1.57
C ALA A 11 9.69 -12.85 -0.23
N ARG A 12 8.92 -13.86 0.20
CA ARG A 12 8.23 -13.86 1.50
C ARG A 12 9.19 -13.73 2.67
N ARG A 13 10.33 -14.43 2.64
CA ARG A 13 11.35 -14.34 3.69
C ARG A 13 11.98 -12.96 3.77
N VAL A 14 12.27 -12.33 2.63
CA VAL A 14 12.79 -10.95 2.59
C VAL A 14 11.77 -9.95 3.13
N VAL A 15 10.51 -10.04 2.69
CA VAL A 15 9.43 -9.17 3.17
C VAL A 15 9.17 -9.36 4.66
N ALA A 16 9.16 -10.59 5.15
CA ALA A 16 9.00 -10.89 6.57
C ALA A 16 10.16 -10.33 7.42
N GLY A 17 11.41 -10.47 6.94
CA GLY A 17 12.57 -9.90 7.61
C GLY A 17 12.54 -8.37 7.67
N LEU A 18 12.10 -7.72 6.60
CA LEU A 18 11.92 -6.27 6.58
C LEU A 18 10.81 -5.80 7.54
N GLY A 19 9.67 -6.51 7.55
CA GLY A 19 8.57 -6.22 8.47
C GLY A 19 8.97 -6.37 9.93
N GLN A 20 9.77 -7.39 10.25
CA GLN A 20 10.31 -7.60 11.59
C GLN A 20 11.23 -6.44 12.04
N ALA A 21 12.15 -6.00 11.18
CA ALA A 21 13.05 -4.88 11.49
C ALA A 21 12.29 -3.57 11.72
N VAL A 22 11.23 -3.32 10.94
CA VAL A 22 10.32 -2.17 11.16
C VAL A 22 9.59 -2.31 12.49
N ALA A 23 9.04 -3.49 12.79
CA ALA A 23 8.33 -3.74 14.05
C ALA A 23 9.24 -3.57 15.28
N GLU A 24 10.49 -4.05 15.21
CA GLU A 24 11.50 -3.89 16.25
C GLU A 24 11.83 -2.41 16.49
N SER A 25 12.02 -1.62 15.41
CA SER A 25 12.25 -0.17 15.53
C SER A 25 11.08 0.58 16.18
N TRP A 26 9.87 0.04 16.10
CA TRP A 26 8.67 0.62 16.71
C TRP A 26 8.52 0.18 18.17
N ALA A 27 8.88 -1.07 18.49
CA ALA A 27 8.88 -1.56 19.87
C ALA A 27 9.85 -0.80 20.77
N GLU A 28 10.98 -0.32 20.23
CA GLU A 28 11.93 0.56 20.93
C GLU A 28 11.39 1.99 21.19
N THR A 29 10.24 2.34 20.59
CA THR A 29 9.66 3.69 20.61
C THR A 29 8.38 3.78 21.49
N GLU A 30 7.98 2.71 22.18
CA GLU A 30 6.82 2.71 23.08
C GLU A 30 6.96 3.79 24.18
N PRO A 31 6.05 4.78 24.24
CA PRO A 31 6.05 5.78 25.31
C PRO A 31 5.57 5.12 26.62
N GLY A 32 6.33 5.29 27.70
CA GLY A 32 5.98 4.76 29.03
C GLY A 32 4.63 5.28 29.57
N PRO A 33 4.12 4.72 30.69
CA PRO A 33 2.74 4.84 31.18
C PRO A 33 2.36 6.23 31.77
N GLY A 34 2.72 7.32 31.10
CA GLY A 34 2.38 8.70 31.47
C GLY A 34 2.07 9.61 30.28
N ALA A 35 1.88 9.07 29.07
CA ALA A 35 1.62 9.84 27.86
C ALA A 35 0.12 10.14 27.60
N GLU A 36 -0.77 9.84 28.54
CA GLU A 36 -2.23 9.92 28.33
C GLU A 36 -2.85 11.32 28.53
N ALA A 37 -2.09 12.34 28.94
CA ALA A 37 -2.63 13.66 29.29
C ALA A 37 -2.28 14.80 28.30
N ALA A 38 -1.76 14.51 27.11
CA ALA A 38 -1.52 15.53 26.08
C ALA A 38 -2.60 15.44 24.99
N GLY A 39 -3.71 16.14 25.20
CA GLY A 39 -4.82 16.20 24.24
C GLY A 39 -4.34 16.49 22.81
N HIS A 40 -4.90 15.77 21.84
CA HIS A 40 -4.65 16.02 20.42
C HIS A 40 -5.06 17.46 20.08
N VAL A 41 -4.08 18.32 19.79
CA VAL A 41 -4.31 19.63 19.18
C VAL A 41 -4.33 19.45 17.66
N PRO A 42 -5.41 19.81 16.95
CA PRO A 42 -5.42 19.84 15.50
C PRO A 42 -4.31 20.79 15.00
N GLY A 43 -3.31 20.24 14.30
CA GLY A 43 -2.15 20.99 13.82
C GLY A 43 -0.97 21.09 14.80
N GLY A 44 -1.04 20.45 15.98
CA GLY A 44 0.12 20.29 16.87
C GLY A 44 1.00 19.13 16.43
N ASP A 45 2.32 19.31 16.50
CA ASP A 45 3.30 18.26 16.21
C ASP A 45 3.06 17.04 17.11
N CYS A 46 2.41 16.02 16.56
CA CYS A 46 2.15 14.75 17.22
C CYS A 46 3.43 13.91 17.26
N ARG A 47 4.44 14.40 17.96
CA ARG A 47 5.76 13.77 18.15
C ARG A 47 5.69 12.42 18.90
N TRP A 48 4.61 12.18 19.63
CA TRP A 48 4.36 10.95 20.37
C TRP A 48 3.51 9.93 19.59
N CYS A 49 2.79 10.34 18.54
CA CYS A 49 1.99 9.44 17.73
C CYS A 49 2.85 8.83 16.60
N PRO A 50 3.06 7.50 16.56
CA PRO A 50 3.89 6.86 15.54
C PRO A 50 3.35 7.09 14.12
N VAL A 51 2.03 7.12 13.95
CA VAL A 51 1.36 7.38 12.66
C VAL A 51 1.68 8.79 12.16
N CYS A 52 1.61 9.79 13.03
CA CYS A 52 1.94 11.17 12.65
C CYS A 52 3.44 11.34 12.36
N ARG A 53 4.31 10.61 13.05
CA ARG A 53 5.76 10.60 12.77
C ARG A 53 6.06 9.99 11.41
N LEU A 54 5.42 8.87 11.08
CA LEU A 54 5.54 8.24 9.76
C LEU A 54 5.00 9.16 8.67
N ALA A 55 3.83 9.75 8.88
CA ALA A 55 3.25 10.72 7.94
C ALA A 55 4.17 11.93 7.73
N ALA A 56 4.87 12.39 8.77
CA ALA A 56 5.84 13.47 8.64
C ALA A 56 7.08 13.09 7.81
N VAL A 57 7.56 11.84 7.91
CA VAL A 57 8.64 11.33 7.06
C VAL A 57 8.16 11.15 5.62
N ALA A 58 6.97 10.58 5.42
CA ALA A 58 6.38 10.36 4.10
C ALA A 58 6.09 11.68 3.35
N ARG A 59 5.76 12.76 4.07
CA ARG A 59 5.54 14.09 3.49
C ARG A 59 6.82 14.82 3.08
N ARG A 60 8.00 14.26 3.39
CA ARG A 60 9.27 14.83 2.92
C ARG A 60 9.39 14.61 1.41
N PRO A 61 9.59 15.67 0.62
CA PRO A 61 9.71 15.53 -0.83
C PRO A 61 10.86 14.60 -1.21
N GLU A 62 11.97 14.63 -0.48
CA GLU A 62 13.14 13.78 -0.75
C GLU A 62 12.82 12.28 -0.59
N VAL A 63 11.95 11.93 0.37
CA VAL A 63 11.52 10.54 0.60
C VAL A 63 10.55 10.09 -0.49
N THR A 64 9.64 10.97 -0.88
CA THR A 64 8.67 10.68 -1.94
C THR A 64 9.35 10.53 -3.30
N GLU A 65 10.33 11.38 -3.60
CA GLU A 65 11.14 11.32 -4.83
C GLU A 65 11.97 10.03 -4.87
N ALA A 66 12.72 9.73 -3.79
CA ALA A 66 13.48 8.49 -3.71
C ALA A 66 12.60 7.23 -3.84
N LEU A 67 11.40 7.26 -3.26
CA LEU A 67 10.43 6.18 -3.40
C LEU A 67 9.91 6.05 -4.84
N ALA A 68 9.62 7.17 -5.51
CA ALA A 68 9.19 7.17 -6.90
C ALA A 68 10.28 6.62 -7.85
N ASP A 69 11.53 6.99 -7.63
CA ASP A 69 12.68 6.48 -8.39
C ASP A 69 12.88 4.98 -8.16
N ALA A 70 12.76 4.52 -6.90
CA ALA A 70 12.82 3.10 -6.57
C ALA A 70 11.70 2.30 -7.24
N LEU A 71 10.46 2.80 -7.22
CA LEU A 71 9.31 2.18 -7.88
C LEU A 71 9.47 2.17 -9.41
N THR A 72 10.00 3.24 -9.99
CA THR A 72 10.27 3.33 -11.43
C THR A 72 11.31 2.31 -11.86
N THR A 73 12.37 2.16 -11.06
CA THR A 73 13.42 1.16 -11.28
C THR A 73 12.86 -0.26 -11.15
N ALA A 74 12.05 -0.53 -10.12
CA ALA A 74 11.40 -1.82 -9.94
C ALA A 74 10.46 -2.15 -11.10
N ALA A 75 9.67 -1.17 -11.57
CA ALA A 75 8.79 -1.34 -12.72
C ALA A 75 9.57 -1.63 -14.02
N ALA A 76 10.74 -1.00 -14.21
CA ALA A 76 11.62 -1.31 -15.34
C ALA A 76 12.14 -2.76 -15.26
N ALA A 77 12.63 -3.18 -14.10
CA ALA A 77 13.09 -4.56 -13.89
C ALA A 77 11.98 -5.61 -14.13
N LEU A 78 10.76 -5.34 -13.65
CA LEU A 78 9.61 -6.22 -13.88
C LEU A 78 9.23 -6.33 -15.36
N ARG A 79 9.37 -5.25 -16.14
CA ARG A 79 9.14 -5.31 -17.59
C ARG A 79 10.19 -6.16 -18.30
N THR A 80 11.47 -6.03 -17.93
CA THR A 80 12.54 -6.88 -18.48
C THR A 80 12.26 -8.36 -18.21
N LEU A 81 11.88 -8.71 -16.98
CA LEU A 81 11.51 -10.09 -16.62
C LEU A 81 10.26 -10.59 -17.38
N ALA A 82 9.31 -9.70 -17.68
CA ALA A 82 8.13 -10.04 -18.46
C ALA A 82 8.44 -10.25 -19.95
N GLU A 83 9.38 -9.49 -20.51
CA GLU A 83 9.84 -9.64 -21.90
C GLU A 83 10.69 -10.91 -22.12
N GLU A 84 11.35 -11.40 -21.06
CA GLU A 84 12.10 -12.66 -21.08
C GLU A 84 11.20 -13.90 -21.04
N GLN A 85 9.88 -13.75 -20.82
CA GLN A 85 8.94 -14.87 -20.88
C GLN A 85 8.69 -15.28 -22.34
N PRO A 86 8.83 -16.57 -22.69
CA PRO A 86 8.46 -17.07 -24.00
C PRO A 86 7.00 -16.69 -24.31
N PRO A 87 6.68 -16.27 -25.54
CA PRO A 87 5.30 -15.97 -25.90
C PRO A 87 4.41 -17.18 -25.64
N GLU A 88 3.36 -17.00 -24.84
CA GLU A 88 2.30 -17.98 -24.71
C GLU A 88 1.71 -18.27 -26.10
N PRO A 89 1.36 -19.53 -26.42
CA PRO A 89 0.63 -19.84 -27.64
C PRO A 89 -0.65 -19.00 -27.69
N ALA A 90 -0.82 -18.23 -28.77
CA ALA A 90 -1.97 -17.35 -28.93
C ALA A 90 -3.29 -18.13 -28.83
N GLU A 91 -4.06 -17.89 -27.76
CA GLU A 91 -5.45 -18.32 -27.69
C GLU A 91 -6.28 -17.55 -28.74
N PRO A 92 -7.24 -18.21 -29.41
CA PRO A 92 -8.10 -17.55 -30.39
C PRO A 92 -8.92 -16.43 -29.72
N PRO A 93 -9.19 -15.33 -30.45
CA PRO A 93 -9.90 -14.18 -29.91
C PRO A 93 -11.28 -14.60 -29.37
N ARG A 94 -11.47 -14.45 -28.06
CA ARG A 94 -12.76 -14.61 -27.39
C ARG A 94 -13.67 -13.48 -27.82
N ALA A 95 -14.85 -13.82 -28.34
CA ALA A 95 -15.86 -12.86 -28.77
C ALA A 95 -16.21 -11.87 -27.65
N ALA A 96 -16.35 -10.60 -28.02
CA ALA A 96 -16.71 -9.52 -27.10
C ALA A 96 -18.09 -9.78 -26.48
N PRO A 97 -18.27 -9.56 -25.16
CA PRO A 97 -19.59 -9.56 -24.55
C PRO A 97 -20.42 -8.38 -25.07
N GLU A 98 -21.68 -8.65 -25.45
CA GLU A 98 -22.63 -7.63 -25.89
C GLU A 98 -22.99 -6.68 -24.73
N PRO A 99 -23.19 -5.37 -25.00
CA PRO A 99 -23.59 -4.41 -23.99
C PRO A 99 -25.04 -4.65 -23.55
N VAL A 100 -25.22 -4.92 -22.26
CA VAL A 100 -26.54 -5.02 -21.62
C VAL A 100 -27.11 -3.61 -21.44
N PRO A 101 -28.35 -3.31 -21.87
CA PRO A 101 -28.94 -1.99 -21.70
C PRO A 101 -29.42 -1.77 -20.25
N GLY A 102 -28.89 -0.73 -19.60
CA GLY A 102 -29.65 0.13 -18.69
C GLY A 102 -29.86 -0.37 -17.26
N ASP A 103 -28.82 -0.32 -16.42
CA ASP A 103 -28.99 -0.16 -14.98
C ASP A 103 -28.96 1.33 -14.65
N ALA A 104 -30.13 1.96 -14.58
CA ALA A 104 -30.27 3.28 -13.99
C ALA A 104 -30.17 3.13 -12.47
N ASP A 105 -29.08 3.62 -11.89
CA ASP A 105 -28.84 3.60 -10.45
C ASP A 105 -29.97 4.34 -9.71
N PRO A 106 -30.68 3.71 -8.75
CA PRO A 106 -31.66 4.42 -7.95
C PRO A 106 -30.96 5.48 -7.08
N PRO A 107 -31.58 6.66 -6.85
CA PRO A 107 -30.95 7.72 -6.08
C PRO A 107 -30.63 7.26 -4.65
N ALA A 108 -29.43 7.62 -4.17
CA ALA A 108 -28.96 7.24 -2.83
C ALA A 108 -29.90 7.78 -1.74
N PRO A 109 -30.23 6.97 -0.71
CA PRO A 109 -31.09 7.41 0.38
C PRO A 109 -30.40 8.48 1.22
N VAL A 110 -31.08 9.61 1.44
CA VAL A 110 -30.61 10.71 2.30
C VAL A 110 -31.13 10.49 3.72
N GLN A 111 -30.22 10.46 4.69
CA GLN A 111 -30.55 10.33 6.11
C GLN A 111 -31.00 11.69 6.67
N HIS A 112 -32.25 11.76 7.16
CA HIS A 112 -32.75 12.92 7.91
C HIS A 112 -32.40 12.77 9.39
N ILE A 113 -31.78 13.79 9.96
CA ILE A 113 -31.50 13.88 11.40
C ILE A 113 -32.32 15.06 11.93
N GLU A 114 -33.21 14.82 12.89
CA GLU A 114 -33.94 15.89 13.57
C GLU A 114 -33.01 16.57 14.57
N ILE A 115 -32.90 17.90 14.47
CA ILE A 115 -32.21 18.70 15.47
C ILE A 115 -33.30 19.26 16.40
N GLY A 116 -33.34 18.72 17.62
CA GLY A 116 -34.13 19.22 18.75
C GLY A 116 -33.37 20.23 19.59
#